data_AF-A0A7S0VIX5-F1
#
_entry.id   AF-A0A7S0VIX5-F1
#
_cell.length_a   1.000
_cell.length_b   1.000
_cell.length_c   1.000
_cell.angle_alpha   90.00
_cell.angle_beta   90.00
_cell.angle_gamma   90.00
#
_symmetry.space_group_name_H-M   'P 1'
#
loop_
_entity.id
_entity.type
_entity.pdbx_description
1 polymer ?
#
loop_
_entity_poly.entity_id
_entity_poly.type
_entity_poly.pdbx_seq_one_letter_code
_entity_poly.pdbx_strand_id
1 'polypeptide(L)'
;AIVRADEGACCYGCLVIGNLAVESAWRRKLVAENGVIQALGSLLVMESVRVQRHCAGAFRNLAVDIEAREVMTRDASIPAMLSRCLDSQDSITAAHARCAMENLELIPKDAGDAAPSGGDP
;
A
#
# COMPACT_ATOMS: atom_id res chain seq x y z
N ALA A 1 -27.19 -10.67 1.46
CA ALA A 1 -26.60 -10.02 2.64
C ALA A 1 -25.10 -10.01 2.45
N ILE A 2 -24.48 -8.85 2.29
CA ILE A 2 -23.01 -8.75 2.26
C ILE A 2 -22.57 -9.03 3.69
N VAL A 3 -21.91 -10.17 3.93
CA VAL A 3 -21.27 -10.45 5.21
C VAL A 3 -20.16 -9.42 5.36
N ARG A 4 -20.39 -8.41 6.20
CA ARG A 4 -19.36 -7.45 6.57
C ARG A 4 -18.32 -8.24 7.38
N ALA A 5 -17.10 -8.33 6.88
CA ALA A 5 -16.01 -8.98 7.60
C ALA A 5 -15.89 -8.34 8.99
N ASP A 6 -15.70 -9.17 10.02
CA ASP A 6 -15.50 -8.66 11.37
C ASP A 6 -14.15 -7.94 11.47
N GLU A 7 -14.04 -7.02 12.42
CA GLU A 7 -12.84 -6.19 12.59
C GLU A 7 -11.55 -7.01 12.75
N GLY A 8 -11.64 -8.18 13.39
CA GLY A 8 -10.52 -9.09 13.58
C GLY A 8 -10.03 -9.65 12.25
N ALA A 9 -10.95 -10.16 11.42
CA ALA A 9 -10.62 -10.62 10.07
C ALA A 9 -9.95 -9.53 9.22
N CYS A 10 -10.46 -8.29 9.27
CA CYS A 10 -9.85 -7.15 8.58
C CYS A 10 -8.42 -6.87 9.09
N CYS A 11 -8.21 -6.85 10.42
CA CYS A 11 -6.89 -6.63 11.00
C CYS A 11 -5.90 -7.71 10.57
N TYR A 12 -6.28 -8.99 10.68
CA TYR A 12 -5.40 -10.11 10.32
C TYR A 12 -5.11 -10.13 8.81
N GLY A 13 -6.10 -9.82 7.97
CA GLY A 13 -5.91 -9.67 6.53
C GLY A 13 -4.86 -8.61 6.19
N CYS A 14 -5.00 -7.40 6.74
CA CYS A 14 -4.00 -6.34 6.58
C CYS A 14 -2.61 -6.75 7.08
N LEU A 15 -2.54 -7.46 8.21
CA LEU A 15 -1.27 -7.92 8.79
C LEU A 15 -0.58 -8.96 7.89
N VAL A 16 -1.32 -9.93 7.36
CA VAL A 16 -0.79 -10.93 6.44
C VAL A 16 -0.28 -10.26 5.17
N ILE A 17 -1.06 -9.37 4.57
CA ILE A 17 -0.65 -8.61 3.38
C ILE A 17 0.61 -7.78 3.68
N GLY A 18 0.61 -7.05 4.79
CA GLY A 18 1.76 -6.23 5.20
C GLY A 18 3.03 -7.03 5.42
N ASN A 19 2.92 -8.23 6.02
CA ASN A 19 4.05 -9.14 6.22
C ASN A 19 4.57 -9.72 4.91
N LEU A 20 3.68 -10.14 4.01
CA LEU A 20 4.09 -10.61 2.67
C LEU A 20 4.78 -9.48 1.89
N ALA A 21 4.27 -8.25 1.99
CA ALA A 21 4.84 -7.08 1.33
C ALA A 21 6.25 -6.67 1.81
N VAL A 22 6.81 -7.31 2.85
CA VAL A 22 8.22 -7.15 3.22
C VAL A 22 9.15 -7.67 2.10
N GLU A 23 8.71 -8.70 1.37
CA GLU A 23 9.47 -9.32 0.30
C GLU A 23 9.11 -8.76 -1.08
N SER A 24 10.11 -8.46 -1.90
CA SER A 24 9.91 -7.79 -3.21
C SER A 24 9.07 -8.62 -4.19
N ALA A 25 9.27 -9.94 -4.22
CA ALA A 25 8.51 -10.84 -5.07
C ALA A 25 7.01 -10.85 -4.72
N TRP A 26 6.69 -10.71 -3.43
CA TRP A 26 5.30 -10.67 -2.97
C TRP A 26 4.66 -9.31 -3.19
N ARG A 27 5.39 -8.20 -3.06
CA ARG A 27 4.88 -6.86 -3.42
C ARG A 27 4.33 -6.82 -4.84
N ARG A 28 5.14 -7.24 -5.82
CA ARG A 28 4.72 -7.26 -7.23
C ARG A 28 3.51 -8.16 -7.47
N LYS A 29 3.49 -9.36 -6.87
CA LYS A 29 2.34 -10.27 -6.96
C LYS A 29 1.06 -9.66 -6.37
N LEU A 30 1.15 -9.06 -5.19
CA LEU A 30 0.00 -8.45 -4.51
C LEU A 30 -0.55 -7.24 -5.28
N VAL A 31 0.32 -6.46 -5.90
CA VAL A 31 -0.07 -5.30 -6.72
C VAL A 31 -0.69 -5.72 -8.04
N ALA A 32 -0.19 -6.79 -8.64
CA ALA A 32 -0.73 -7.36 -9.87
C ALA A 32 -2.09 -8.06 -9.66
N GLU A 33 -2.36 -8.55 -8.45
CA GLU A 33 -3.62 -9.18 -8.09
C GLU A 33 -4.76 -8.15 -8.05
N ASN A 34 -5.79 -8.37 -8.85
CA ASN A 34 -6.86 -7.42 -9.01
C ASN A 34 -7.67 -7.26 -7.71
N GLY A 35 -7.84 -6.02 -7.25
CA GLY A 35 -8.69 -5.71 -6.10
C GLY A 35 -7.96 -5.63 -4.76
N VAL A 36 -6.69 -6.04 -4.63
CA VAL A 36 -5.96 -5.96 -3.35
C VAL A 36 -5.79 -4.50 -2.90
N ILE A 37 -5.37 -3.61 -3.79
CA ILE A 37 -5.16 -2.18 -3.48
C ILE A 37 -6.49 -1.52 -3.10
N GLN A 38 -7.57 -1.80 -3.83
CA GLN A 38 -8.90 -1.25 -3.58
C GLN A 38 -9.50 -1.79 -2.27
N ALA A 39 -9.28 -3.07 -1.96
CA ALA A 39 -9.70 -3.66 -0.69
C ALA A 39 -8.99 -2.97 0.48
N LEU A 40 -7.66 -2.81 0.41
CA LEU A 40 -6.93 -2.05 1.42
C LEU A 40 -7.42 -0.60 1.53
N GLY A 41 -7.68 0.07 0.41
CA GLY A 41 -8.24 1.43 0.41
C GLY A 41 -9.56 1.51 1.18
N SER A 42 -10.44 0.53 0.98
CA SER A 42 -11.72 0.42 1.70
C SER A 42 -11.55 0.18 3.19
N LEU A 43 -10.50 -0.56 3.59
CA LEU A 43 -10.17 -0.82 5.00
C LEU A 43 -9.55 0.41 5.69
N LEU A 44 -8.82 1.24 4.94
CA LEU A 44 -8.17 2.45 5.47
C LEU A 44 -9.17 3.53 5.94
N VAL A 45 -10.41 3.50 5.43
CA VAL A 45 -11.48 4.44 5.83
C VAL A 45 -12.44 3.86 6.87
N MET A 46 -12.19 2.65 7.38
CA MET A 46 -12.97 2.12 8.50
C MET A 46 -12.70 2.91 9.78
N GLU A 47 -13.69 3.01 10.68
CA GLU A 47 -13.56 3.71 11.97
C GLU A 47 -12.55 3.07 12.92
N SER A 48 -12.25 1.77 12.75
CA SER A 48 -11.31 1.08 13.62
C SER A 48 -9.88 1.53 13.37
N VAL A 49 -9.31 2.22 14.36
CA VAL A 49 -7.88 2.58 14.42
C VAL A 49 -6.98 1.35 14.29
N ARG A 50 -7.40 0.18 14.77
CA ARG A 50 -6.60 -1.06 14.64
C ARG A 50 -6.52 -1.51 13.18
N VAL A 51 -7.64 -1.48 12.47
CA VAL A 51 -7.67 -1.79 11.03
C VAL A 51 -6.86 -0.77 10.25
N GLN A 52 -7.06 0.52 10.52
CA GLN A 52 -6.31 1.61 9.88
C GLN A 52 -4.80 1.45 10.08
N ARG A 53 -4.34 1.16 11.31
CA ARG A 53 -2.92 0.99 11.63
C ARG A 53 -2.27 -0.11 10.79
N HIS A 54 -2.92 -1.27 10.73
CA HIS A 54 -2.41 -2.41 9.96
C HIS A 54 -2.50 -2.14 8.46
N CYS A 55 -3.57 -1.50 8.00
CA CYS A 55 -3.76 -1.15 6.59
C CYS A 55 -2.71 -0.14 6.11
N ALA A 56 -2.49 0.93 6.88
CA ALA A 56 -1.44 1.91 6.60
C ALA A 56 -0.05 1.26 6.59
N GLY A 57 0.20 0.30 7.48
CA GLY A 57 1.43 -0.49 7.49
C GLY A 57 1.62 -1.35 6.23
N ALA A 58 0.54 -1.96 5.73
CA ALA A 58 0.56 -2.69 4.47
C ALA A 58 0.86 -1.77 3.28
N PHE A 59 0.19 -0.61 3.20
CA PHE A 59 0.47 0.40 2.17
C PHE A 59 1.90 0.91 2.21
N ARG A 60 2.42 1.22 3.41
CA ARG A 60 3.82 1.60 3.61
C ARG A 60 4.78 0.60 2.99
N ASN A 61 4.57 -0.70 3.26
CA ASN A 61 5.44 -1.75 2.76
C ASN A 61 5.33 -1.93 1.25
N LEU A 62 4.10 -1.91 0.72
CA LEU A 62 3.87 -1.98 -0.73
C LEU A 62 4.55 -0.82 -1.47
N ALA A 63 4.45 0.41 -0.94
CA ALA A 63 4.97 1.62 -1.56
C ALA A 63 6.50 1.65 -1.71
N VAL A 64 7.24 0.72 -1.10
CA VAL A 64 8.69 0.57 -1.35
C VAL A 64 8.97 0.17 -2.82
N ASP A 65 8.05 -0.54 -3.46
CA ASP A 65 8.20 -0.98 -4.85
C ASP A 65 7.72 0.08 -5.86
N ILE A 66 8.39 0.18 -7.01
CA ILE A 66 8.05 1.17 -8.05
C ILE A 66 6.70 0.89 -8.71
N GLU A 67 6.40 -0.37 -9.04
CA GLU A 67 5.15 -0.75 -9.70
C GLU A 67 3.97 -0.50 -8.76
N ALA A 68 4.16 -0.79 -7.47
CA ALA A 68 3.19 -0.50 -6.43
C ALA A 68 2.87 1.01 -6.35
N ARG A 69 3.90 1.86 -6.35
CA ARG A 69 3.75 3.32 -6.31
C ARG A 69 2.97 3.83 -7.51
N GLU A 70 3.28 3.35 -8.72
CA GLU A 70 2.57 3.77 -9.93
C GLU A 70 1.09 3.39 -9.89
N VAL A 71 0.77 2.18 -9.43
CA VAL A 71 -0.62 1.73 -9.30
C VAL A 71 -1.36 2.56 -8.25
N MET A 72 -0.74 2.80 -7.10
CA MET A 72 -1.36 3.57 -6.01
C MET A 72 -1.49 5.07 -6.32
N THR A 73 -0.57 5.66 -7.07
CA THR A 73 -0.66 7.08 -7.46
C THR A 73 -1.64 7.30 -8.62
N ARG A 74 -1.86 6.29 -9.47
CA ARG A 74 -2.87 6.34 -10.54
C ARG A 74 -4.29 6.45 -9.99
N ASP A 75 -4.56 5.80 -8.86
CA ASP A 75 -5.81 5.99 -8.11
C ASP A 75 -5.62 7.09 -7.05
N ALA A 76 -5.97 8.33 -7.40
CA ALA A 76 -5.84 9.49 -6.53
C ALA A 76 -6.60 9.36 -5.19
N SER A 77 -7.53 8.41 -5.05
CA SER A 77 -8.19 8.16 -3.77
C SER A 77 -7.23 7.56 -2.74
N ILE A 78 -6.25 6.76 -3.15
CA ILE A 78 -5.31 6.10 -2.22
C ILE A 78 -4.43 7.12 -1.49
N PRO A 79 -3.71 8.04 -2.17
CA PRO A 79 -2.96 9.09 -1.48
C PRO A 79 -3.84 10.00 -0.63
N ALA A 80 -5.06 10.31 -1.09
CA ALA A 80 -5.99 11.14 -0.33
C ALA A 80 -6.43 10.45 0.99
N MET A 81 -6.70 9.15 0.96
CA MET A 81 -7.05 8.39 2.16
C MET A 81 -5.84 8.26 3.11
N LEU A 82 -4.63 8.03 2.59
CA LEU A 82 -3.40 8.02 3.39
C LEU A 82 -3.13 9.38 4.04
N SER A 83 -3.36 10.47 3.30
CA SER A 83 -3.22 11.83 3.83
C SER A 83 -4.14 12.07 5.04
N ARG A 84 -5.38 11.57 5.03
CA ARG A 84 -6.27 11.65 6.20
C ARG A 84 -5.73 10.92 7.43
N CYS A 85 -4.98 9.83 7.22
CA CYS A 85 -4.38 9.07 8.32
C CYS A 85 -3.20 9.80 8.98
N LEU A 86 -2.66 10.86 8.38
CA LEU A 86 -1.59 11.69 8.97
C LEU A 86 -2.04 12.42 10.23
N ASP A 87 -3.34 12.75 10.31
CA ASP A 87 -3.96 13.44 11.44
C ASP A 87 -4.50 12.47 12.51
N SER A 88 -4.21 11.17 12.39
CA SER A 88 -4.66 10.17 13.36
C SER A 88 -4.07 10.43 14.75
N GLN A 89 -4.91 10.31 15.78
CA GLN A 89 -4.47 10.36 17.19
C GLN A 89 -3.58 9.15 17.56
N ASP A 90 -3.64 8.07 16.77
CA ASP A 90 -2.73 6.95 16.90
C ASP A 90 -1.41 7.23 16.18
N SER A 91 -0.35 7.46 16.95
CA SER A 91 0.96 7.83 16.44
C SER A 91 1.54 6.79 15.47
N ILE A 92 1.23 5.50 15.66
CA ILE A 92 1.71 4.42 14.78
C ILE A 92 1.01 4.52 13.40
N THR A 93 -0.30 4.72 13.38
CA THR A 93 -1.07 4.92 12.15
C THR A 93 -0.55 6.13 11.37
N ALA A 94 -0.36 7.27 12.07
CA ALA A 94 0.17 8.48 11.45
C ALA A 94 1.60 8.28 10.90
N ALA A 95 2.47 7.56 11.63
CA ALA A 95 3.82 7.24 11.18
C ALA A 95 3.83 6.32 9.94
N HIS A 96 2.98 5.28 9.92
CA HIS A 96 2.83 4.41 8.75
C HIS A 96 2.32 5.18 7.54
N ALA A 97 1.29 6.02 7.70
CA ALA A 97 0.74 6.83 6.63
C ALA A 97 1.76 7.81 6.08
N ARG A 98 2.55 8.47 6.94
CA ARG A 98 3.63 9.37 6.53
C ARG A 98 4.68 8.65 5.69
N CYS A 99 5.18 7.53 6.18
CA CYS A 99 6.18 6.74 5.46
C CYS A 99 5.63 6.19 4.13
N ALA A 100 4.34 5.81 4.08
CA ALA A 100 3.68 5.43 2.84
C ALA A 100 3.64 6.59 1.84
N MET A 101 3.22 7.79 2.26
CA MET A 101 3.18 8.99 1.41
C MET A 101 4.57 9.38 0.90
N GLU A 102 5.57 9.41 1.79
CA GLU A 102 6.97 9.66 1.40
C GLU A 102 7.44 8.67 0.34
N ASN A 103 7.14 7.39 0.50
CA ASN A 103 7.46 6.38 -0.50
C ASN A 103 6.74 6.66 -1.84
N LEU A 104 5.44 7.00 -1.82
CA LEU A 104 4.69 7.34 -3.04
C LEU A 104 5.27 8.57 -3.77
N GLU A 105 5.83 9.52 -3.04
CA GLU A 105 6.45 10.74 -3.56
C GLU A 105 7.88 10.52 -4.10
N LEU A 106 8.49 9.35 -3.86
CA LEU A 106 9.75 8.99 -4.49
C LEU A 106 9.53 8.85 -6.00
N ILE A 107 9.76 9.95 -6.74
CA ILE A 107 9.83 9.95 -8.19
C ILE A 107 10.97 9.02 -8.59
N PRO A 108 10.75 8.04 -9.48
CA PRO A 108 11.85 7.29 -10.07
C PRO A 108 12.76 8.28 -10.80
N LYS A 109 13.91 8.58 -10.20
CA LYS A 109 15.02 9.13 -10.97
C LYS A 109 15.44 8.00 -11.91
N ASP A 110 15.21 8.24 -13.20
CA ASP A 110 15.75 7.46 -14.31
C ASP A 110 14.99 6.17 -14.67
N ALA A 111 13.75 6.31 -15.15
CA ALA A 111 13.15 5.38 -16.13
C ALA A 111 13.58 5.72 -17.58
N GLY A 112 14.73 6.39 -17.74
CA GLY A 112 15.17 6.99 -19.01
C GLY A 112 16.33 6.27 -19.71
N ASP A 113 16.93 5.23 -19.14
CA ASP A 113 18.15 4.64 -19.74
C ASP A 113 18.30 3.11 -19.56
N ALA A 114 17.18 2.39 -19.45
CA ALA A 114 17.21 0.95 -19.74
C ALA A 114 17.26 0.76 -21.27
N ALA A 115 18.44 1.00 -21.85
CA ALA A 115 18.77 0.58 -23.20
C ALA A 115 18.38 -0.91 -23.36
N PRO A 116 17.83 -1.33 -24.52
CA PRO A 116 17.63 -2.75 -24.76
C PRO A 116 19.00 -3.43 -24.64
N SER A 117 19.11 -4.36 -23.70
CA SER A 117 20.25 -5.27 -23.67
C SER A 117 20.23 -6.00 -25.00
N GLY A 118 21.11 -5.54 -25.90
CA GLY A 118 21.43 -6.23 -27.13
C GLY A 118 21.76 -7.66 -26.75
N GLY A 119 20.92 -8.57 -27.20
CA GLY A 119 21.28 -9.97 -27.21
C GLY A 119 22.53 -10.13 -28.07
N ASP A 120 23.49 -10.85 -27.53
CA ASP A 120 24.48 -11.59 -28.29
C ASP A 120 24.83 -12.83 -27.45
N PRO A 121 25.20 -13.95 -28.08
CA PRO A 121 25.70 -14.08 -29.47
C PRO A 121 24.76 -14.81 -30.45
#